data_AF-A0A0F7ICL3-F1
#
_entry.id   AF-A0A0F7ICL3-F1
#
_cell.length_a   1.000
_cell.length_b   1.000
_cell.length_c   1.000
_cell.angle_alpha   90.00
_cell.angle_beta   90.00
_cell.angle_gamma   90.00
#
_symmetry.space_group_name_H-M   'P 1'
#
loop_
_entity.id
_entity.type
_entity.pdbx_description
1 polymer ?
#
loop_
_entity_poly.entity_id
_entity_poly.type
_entity_poly.pdbx_seq_one_letter_code
_entity_poly.pdbx_strand_id
1 'polypeptide(L)'
;AFARDRAVMWTLHMAESDHDERIHGMSPAEYMECYGLLDERLQVAHCVYFDRKDVRLLHRHNVKVASQVVSNAYLGSGVAPVPEMVERGMAVGIGTDNGNS
;
A
#
# COMPACT_ATOMS: atom_id res chain seq x y z
N ALA A 1 12.69 2.43 13.07
CA ALA A 1 13.34 1.94 14.31
C ALA A 1 12.32 1.25 15.20
N PHE A 2 11.33 1.97 15.76
CA PHE A 2 10.35 1.40 16.71
C PHE A 2 9.73 0.03 16.34
N ALA A 3 9.13 -0.09 15.16
CA ALA A 3 8.48 -1.34 14.74
C ALA A 3 9.47 -2.52 14.63
N ARG A 4 10.69 -2.24 14.14
CA ARG A 4 11.79 -3.21 14.06
C ARG A 4 12.28 -3.60 15.46
N ASP A 5 12.51 -2.62 16.33
CA ASP A 5 13.03 -2.83 17.69
C ASP A 5 12.05 -3.60 18.58
N ARG A 6 10.75 -3.46 18.34
CA ARG A 6 9.69 -4.14 19.08
C ARG A 6 9.16 -5.39 18.39
N ALA A 7 9.70 -5.73 17.22
CA ALA A 7 9.23 -6.83 16.39
C ALA A 7 7.71 -6.80 16.10
N VAL A 8 7.12 -5.61 15.94
CA VAL A 8 5.69 -5.42 15.66
C VAL A 8 5.44 -5.05 14.20
N MET A 9 4.23 -5.36 13.72
CA MET A 9 3.71 -4.88 12.45
C MET A 9 3.20 -3.45 12.59
N TRP A 10 3.09 -2.75 11.47
CA TRP A 10 2.44 -1.45 11.39
C TRP A 10 1.72 -1.28 10.05
N THR A 11 0.70 -0.41 10.03
CA THR A 11 -0.19 -0.21 8.89
C THR A 11 -0.26 1.25 8.48
N LEU A 12 -0.46 1.49 7.19
CA LEU A 12 -0.54 2.84 6.61
C LEU A 12 -1.52 2.86 5.42
N HIS A 13 -2.38 3.89 5.34
CA HIS A 13 -3.11 4.19 4.11
C HIS A 13 -2.14 4.77 3.07
N MET A 14 -2.19 4.29 1.83
CA MET A 14 -1.28 4.76 0.80
C MET A 14 -1.89 4.70 -0.59
N ALA A 15 -1.75 5.79 -1.33
CA ALA A 15 -2.18 5.91 -2.72
C ALA A 15 -3.65 5.49 -2.90
N GLU A 16 -4.52 5.94 -2.00
CA GLU A 16 -5.95 5.70 -2.00
C GLU A 16 -6.66 6.59 -3.01
N SER A 17 -6.33 7.88 -3.03
CA SER A 17 -7.05 8.91 -3.80
C SER A 17 -6.11 9.73 -4.68
N ASP A 18 -6.68 10.52 -5.60
CA ASP A 18 -5.92 11.48 -6.41
C ASP A 18 -5.28 12.62 -5.59
N HIS A 19 -5.71 12.78 -4.32
CA HIS A 19 -5.09 13.66 -3.34
C HIS A 19 -3.77 13.13 -2.77
N ASP A 20 -3.47 11.84 -2.95
CA ASP A 20 -2.17 11.27 -2.58
C ASP A 20 -1.12 11.65 -3.64
N GLU A 21 -0.86 12.95 -3.72
CA GLU A 21 0.03 13.55 -4.70
C GLU A 21 1.47 13.05 -4.57
N ARG A 22 2.22 13.23 -5.66
CA ARG A 22 3.65 12.93 -5.67
C ARG A 22 4.40 13.89 -4.74
N ILE A 23 5.15 13.35 -3.79
CA ILE A 23 5.97 14.11 -2.85
C ILE A 23 7.34 14.35 -3.51
N HIS A 24 7.68 15.61 -3.78
CA HIS A 24 8.92 15.96 -4.52
C HIS A 24 9.09 15.22 -5.85
N GLY A 25 7.99 14.93 -6.55
CA GLY A 25 7.99 14.18 -7.80
C GLY A 25 8.13 12.66 -7.64
N MET A 26 8.08 12.13 -6.43
CA MET A 26 8.08 10.69 -6.09
C MET A 26 6.68 10.22 -5.72
N SER A 27 6.30 8.98 -6.03
CA SER A 27 5.12 8.37 -5.42
C SER A 27 5.31 8.26 -3.90
N PRO A 28 4.22 8.09 -3.11
CA PRO A 28 4.34 7.82 -1.68
C PRO A 28 5.26 6.62 -1.36
N ALA A 29 5.20 5.55 -2.17
CA ALA A 29 6.06 4.38 -2.01
C ALA A 29 7.54 4.70 -2.27
N GLU A 30 7.84 5.43 -3.36
CA GLU A 30 9.19 5.91 -3.66
C GLU A 30 9.74 6.83 -2.56
N TYR A 31 8.91 7.74 -2.03
CA TYR A 31 9.31 8.63 -0.97
C TYR A 31 9.65 7.86 0.32
N MET A 32 8.83 6.87 0.69
CA MET A 32 9.08 6.02 1.86
C MET A 32 10.32 5.14 1.73
N GLU A 33 10.62 4.69 0.51
CA GLU A 33 11.84 3.95 0.19
C GLU A 33 13.09 4.77 0.54
N CYS A 34 13.11 6.08 0.23
CA CYS A 34 14.24 6.96 0.55
C CYS A 34 14.58 7.00 2.06
N TYR A 35 13.61 6.74 2.93
CA TYR A 35 13.80 6.73 4.39
C TYR A 35 13.94 5.32 4.98
N GLY A 36 13.99 4.26 4.15
CA GLY A 36 14.07 2.88 4.63
C GLY A 36 12.84 2.45 5.44
N LEU A 37 11.67 2.93 5.04
CA LEU A 37 10.38 2.64 5.66
C LEU A 37 9.64 1.48 4.97
N LEU A 38 10.06 1.02 3.80
CA LEU A 38 9.51 -0.19 3.20
C LEU A 38 10.26 -1.42 3.74
N ASP A 39 9.56 -2.28 4.47
CA ASP A 39 10.06 -3.56 4.98
C ASP A 39 8.94 -4.59 5.16
N GLU A 40 9.30 -5.82 5.56
CA GLU A 40 8.34 -6.91 5.70
C GLU A 40 7.31 -6.74 6.80
N ARG A 41 7.46 -5.71 7.65
CA ARG A 41 6.59 -5.40 8.79
C ARG A 41 5.53 -4.35 8.46
N LEU A 42 5.63 -3.73 7.29
CA LEU A 42 4.65 -2.78 6.78
C LEU A 42 3.50 -3.51 6.06
N GLN A 43 2.28 -3.15 6.43
CA GLN A 43 1.08 -3.39 5.64
C GLN A 43 0.54 -2.06 5.09
N VAL A 44 0.27 -1.99 3.79
CA VAL A 44 -0.37 -0.82 3.18
C VAL A 44 -1.82 -1.10 2.78
N ALA A 45 -2.70 -0.13 2.95
CA ALA A 45 -4.11 -0.20 2.56
C ALA A 45 -4.38 0.58 1.26
N HIS A 46 -5.47 0.23 0.57
CA HIS A 46 -5.97 0.81 -0.69
C HIS A 46 -5.11 0.56 -1.92
N CYS A 47 -3.97 1.26 -2.07
CA CYS A 47 -3.03 1.06 -3.18
C CYS A 47 -3.62 1.28 -4.58
N VAL A 48 -4.59 2.18 -4.71
CA VAL A 48 -5.33 2.43 -5.95
C VAL A 48 -4.45 3.09 -7.01
N TYR A 49 -3.67 4.10 -6.62
CA TYR A 49 -2.85 4.92 -7.52
C TYR A 49 -1.41 4.40 -7.68
N PHE A 50 -1.17 3.13 -7.36
CA PHE A 50 0.14 2.52 -7.60
C PHE A 50 0.39 2.19 -9.06
N ASP A 51 1.60 2.51 -9.51
CA ASP A 51 2.10 2.09 -10.80
C ASP A 51 2.97 0.81 -10.69
N ARG A 52 3.50 0.35 -11.84
CA ARG A 52 4.36 -0.84 -11.91
C ARG A 52 5.67 -0.69 -11.10
N LYS A 53 6.15 0.53 -10.89
CA LYS A 53 7.34 0.82 -10.08
C LYS A 53 7.00 0.68 -8.61
N ASP A 54 5.87 1.20 -8.17
CA ASP A 54 5.39 1.05 -6.80
C ASP A 54 5.20 -0.43 -6.44
N VAL A 55 4.50 -1.19 -7.29
CA VAL A 55 4.32 -2.64 -7.10
C VAL A 55 5.67 -3.38 -6.98
N ARG A 56 6.66 -3.00 -7.80
CA ARG A 56 8.03 -3.56 -7.70
C ARG A 56 8.72 -3.21 -6.39
N LEU A 57 8.57 -1.98 -5.90
CA LEU A 57 9.16 -1.56 -4.62
C LEU A 57 8.56 -2.37 -3.49
N LEU A 58 7.24 -2.45 -3.41
CA LEU A 58 6.56 -3.23 -2.37
C LEU A 58 6.96 -4.71 -2.40
N HIS A 59 7.01 -5.32 -3.59
CA HIS A 59 7.44 -6.70 -3.75
C HIS A 59 8.87 -6.92 -3.27
N ARG A 60 9.81 -6.06 -3.68
CA ARG A 60 11.23 -6.13 -3.29
C ARG A 60 11.41 -6.07 -1.77
N HIS A 61 10.60 -5.24 -1.10
CA HIS A 61 10.68 -5.02 0.34
C HIS A 61 9.76 -5.94 1.15
N ASN A 62 9.10 -6.91 0.49
CA ASN A 62 8.16 -7.83 1.11
C ASN A 62 7.04 -7.11 1.90
N VAL A 63 6.60 -5.94 1.42
CA VAL A 63 5.48 -5.20 2.00
C VAL A 63 4.18 -5.98 1.80
N LYS A 64 3.32 -5.99 2.82
CA LYS A 64 2.00 -6.63 2.78
C LYS A 64 0.96 -5.64 2.25
N VAL A 65 -0.04 -6.12 1.52
CA VAL A 65 -1.10 -5.26 0.96
C VAL A 65 -2.46 -5.69 1.49
N ALA A 66 -3.28 -4.73 1.88
CA ALA A 66 -4.68 -4.93 2.24
C ALA A 66 -5.58 -4.21 1.22
N SER A 67 -6.15 -4.97 0.28
CA SER A 67 -7.10 -4.45 -0.71
C SER A 67 -8.42 -4.06 -0.05
N GLN A 68 -8.82 -2.79 -0.17
CA GLN A 68 -10.09 -2.26 0.35
C GLN A 68 -11.13 -2.14 -0.77
N VAL A 69 -11.34 -3.21 -1.54
CA VAL A 69 -12.13 -3.18 -2.79
C VAL A 69 -13.53 -2.59 -2.62
N VAL A 70 -14.20 -2.86 -1.50
CA VAL A 70 -15.55 -2.34 -1.21
C VAL A 70 -15.51 -0.85 -0.91
N SER A 71 -14.58 -0.40 -0.05
CA SER A 71 -14.41 1.03 0.29
C SER A 71 -14.02 1.85 -0.96
N ASN A 72 -13.04 1.37 -1.73
CA ASN A 72 -12.61 2.04 -2.96
C ASN A 72 -13.74 2.18 -3.98
N ALA A 73 -14.61 1.17 -4.10
CA ALA A 73 -15.78 1.24 -4.97
C ALA A 73 -16.84 2.21 -4.42
N TYR A 74 -17.08 2.21 -3.11
CA TYR A 74 -18.03 3.09 -2.46
C TYR A 74 -17.64 4.57 -2.57
N LEU A 75 -16.36 4.89 -2.37
CA LEU A 75 -15.82 6.25 -2.43
C LEU A 75 -15.49 6.71 -3.86
N GLY A 76 -15.55 5.81 -4.85
CA GLY A 76 -15.16 6.12 -6.23
C GLY A 76 -13.65 6.32 -6.40
N SER A 77 -12.84 5.84 -5.47
CA SER A 77 -11.38 6.02 -5.47
C SER A 77 -10.70 5.32 -6.65
N GLY A 78 -11.21 4.15 -7.06
CA GLY A 78 -10.72 3.39 -8.20
C GLY A 78 -10.39 1.93 -7.88
N VAL A 79 -9.55 1.31 -8.71
CA VAL A 79 -9.22 -0.13 -8.62
C VAL A 79 -7.71 -0.31 -8.44
N ALA A 80 -7.31 -0.87 -7.30
CA ALA A 80 -5.92 -1.23 -7.05
C ALA A 80 -5.43 -2.34 -7.98
N PRO A 81 -4.13 -2.37 -8.38
CA PRO A 81 -3.58 -3.36 -9.29
C PRO A 81 -3.34 -4.72 -8.62
N VAL A 82 -4.32 -5.22 -7.87
CA VAL A 82 -4.30 -6.49 -7.13
C VAL A 82 -3.92 -7.69 -8.01
N PRO A 83 -4.44 -7.86 -9.25
CA PRO A 83 -4.02 -8.96 -10.11
C PRO A 83 -2.51 -8.99 -10.34
N GLU A 84 -1.90 -7.83 -10.63
CA GLU A 84 -0.46 -7.70 -10.86
C GLU A 84 0.35 -8.08 -9.60
N MET A 85 -0.15 -7.70 -8.42
CA MET A 85 0.49 -8.04 -7.13
C MET A 85 0.42 -9.54 -6.84
N VAL A 86 -0.75 -10.16 -7.09
CA VAL A 86 -0.96 -11.61 -6.89
C VAL A 86 -0.10 -12.43 -7.86
N GLU A 87 -0.02 -12.03 -9.13
CA GLU A 87 0.84 -12.67 -10.13
C GLU A 87 2.34 -12.65 -9.75
N ARG A 88 2.77 -11.62 -8.99
CA ARG A 88 4.13 -11.52 -8.45
C ARG A 88 4.34 -12.30 -7.15
N GLY A 89 3.33 -13.00 -6.64
CA GLY A 89 3.40 -13.72 -5.38
C GLY A 89 3.49 -12.81 -4.15
N MET A 90 3.02 -11.56 -4.25
CA MET A 90 2.92 -10.68 -3.09
C MET A 90 1.84 -11.16 -2.11
N ALA A 91 2.04 -10.90 -0.83
CA ALA A 91 1.03 -11.17 0.18
C ALA A 91 -0.05 -10.07 0.14
N VAL A 92 -1.20 -10.41 -0.47
CA VAL A 92 -2.36 -9.54 -0.60
C VAL A 92 -3.54 -10.11 0.20
N GLY A 93 -4.03 -9.35 1.17
CA GLY A 93 -5.25 -9.61 1.91
C GLY A 93 -6.40 -8.71 1.44
N ILE A 94 -7.61 -9.01 1.94
CA ILE A 94 -8.81 -8.20 1.74
C ILE A 94 -9.17 -7.54 3.07
N GLY A 95 -9.45 -6.25 3.06
CA GLY A 95 -10.04 -5.54 4.18
C GLY A 95 -11.39 -4.94 3.82
N THR A 96 -12.20 -4.68 4.84
CA THR A 96 -13.51 -4.04 4.71
C THR A 96 -13.43 -2.52 4.79
N ASP A 97 -12.28 -2.00 5.20
CA ASP A 97 -12.13 -0.67 5.77
C ASP A 97 -13.12 -0.47 6.94
N ASN A 98 -13.38 0.77 7.33
CA ASN A 98 -14.45 1.10 8.26
C ASN A 98 -15.82 0.72 7.66
N GLY A 99 -16.69 0.14 8.49
CA GLY A 99 -18.10 0.02 8.16
C GLY A 99 -18.73 1.41 8.16
N ASN A 100 -18.88 2.03 6.98
CA ASN A 100 -19.63 3.28 6.83
C ASN A 100 -21.12 3.00 7.11
N SER A 101 -21.48 2.95 8.40
CA SER A 101 -22.84 3.14 8.91
C SER A 101 -23.16 4.61 9.03
#